data_AF-A0A4P6FNV4-F1
#
_entry.id   AF-A0A4P6FNV4-F1
#
_cell.length_a   1.000
_cell.length_b   1.000
_cell.length_c   1.000
_cell.angle_alpha   90.00
_cell.angle_beta   90.00
_cell.angle_gamma   90.00
#
_symmetry.space_group_name_H-M   'P 1'
#
loop_
_entity.id
_entity.type
_entity.pdbx_description
1 polymer ?
#
loop_
_entity_poly.entity_id
_entity_poly.type
_entity_poly.pdbx_seq_one_letter_code
_entity_poly.pdbx_strand_id
1 'polypeptide(L)'
;MPLEDPVITILFASLGSIFDSLHLHGPLANRRQLIGFRLVPAGAGAMALAMSAALRTFKMRLPALALLLLACPARGQAEPTQQQIEAEYSPALDACLRSGDAARGVSVAMGACMREELALQDSRLNAAYAAIMKSLDRSGRAALRAEERSWIKQRDAACNDVAVGGTIDLVDIPNCLLDETIRRRILLEARGR
;
A
#
# COMPACT_ATOMS: atom_id res chain seq x y z
N MET A 1 23.80 1.98 27.02
CA MET A 1 23.96 1.11 25.83
C MET A 1 23.36 1.87 24.66
N PRO A 2 24.16 2.40 23.72
CA PRO A 2 23.63 3.20 22.63
C PRO A 2 22.95 2.26 21.62
N LEU A 3 21.68 2.52 21.32
CA LEU A 3 20.92 1.82 20.29
C LEU A 3 21.16 2.54 18.95
N GLU A 4 22.33 2.35 18.38
CA GLU A 4 22.60 2.71 16.98
C GLU A 4 22.33 1.48 16.11
N ASP A 5 21.04 1.24 15.79
CA ASP A 5 20.63 0.22 14.81
C ASP A 5 20.59 0.87 13.40
N PRO A 6 21.42 0.44 12.42
CA PRO A 6 21.68 1.13 11.14
C PRO A 6 20.55 1.06 10.09
N VAL A 7 19.32 0.72 10.48
CA VAL A 7 18.18 0.66 9.54
C VAL A 7 17.59 2.05 9.28
N ILE A 8 17.65 2.95 10.28
CA ILE A 8 17.03 4.29 10.19
C ILE A 8 17.94 5.29 9.45
N THR A 9 19.27 5.09 9.46
CA THR A 9 20.21 5.95 8.71
C THR A 9 20.08 5.79 7.19
N ILE A 10 19.51 4.69 6.69
CA ILE A 10 19.33 4.47 5.25
C ILE A 10 18.24 5.39 4.65
N LEU A 11 17.30 5.89 5.46
CA LEU A 11 16.32 6.89 5.01
C LEU A 11 16.95 8.27 4.72
N PHE A 12 18.09 8.60 5.36
CA PHE A 12 18.82 9.84 5.06
C PHE A 12 19.83 9.70 3.91
N ALA A 13 20.23 8.47 3.53
CA ALA A 13 21.26 8.26 2.50
C ALA A 13 20.74 8.35 1.06
N SER A 14 19.43 8.29 0.83
CA SER A 14 18.85 8.31 -0.53
C SER A 14 18.50 9.69 -1.08
N LEU A 15 18.76 10.77 -0.33
CA LEU A 15 18.48 12.15 -0.79
C LEU A 15 19.74 12.95 -1.17
N GLY A 16 20.92 12.32 -1.21
CA GLY A 16 22.20 13.02 -1.43
C GLY A 16 23.11 12.41 -2.49
N SER A 17 22.65 12.13 -3.71
CA SER A 17 23.55 11.73 -4.82
C SER A 17 23.04 11.91 -6.27
N ILE A 18 21.93 12.61 -6.56
CA ILE A 18 21.46 12.80 -7.96
C ILE A 18 21.81 14.19 -8.52
N PHE A 19 22.96 14.74 -8.13
CA PHE A 19 23.45 15.99 -8.72
C PHE A 19 24.95 15.94 -8.99
N ASP A 20 25.40 14.97 -9.78
CA ASP A 20 26.49 15.18 -10.73
C ASP A 20 26.63 13.99 -11.67
N SER A 21 26.18 14.15 -12.91
CA SER A 21 26.88 13.69 -14.13
C SER A 21 25.92 13.66 -15.31
N LEU A 22 26.07 14.71 -16.11
CA LEU A 22 25.64 14.85 -17.49
C LEU A 22 26.14 13.68 -18.38
N HIS A 23 25.35 13.41 -19.43
CA HIS A 23 25.76 13.00 -20.79
C HIS A 23 25.99 11.49 -21.09
N LEU A 24 25.06 10.86 -21.84
CA LEU A 24 25.18 10.54 -23.29
C LEU A 24 24.09 9.57 -23.79
N HIS A 25 23.46 9.96 -24.91
CA HIS A 25 22.85 9.22 -26.04
C HIS A 25 21.95 7.96 -25.84
N GLY A 26 20.79 7.95 -26.53
CA GLY A 26 19.99 6.74 -26.88
C GLY A 26 20.67 5.85 -27.94
N PRO A 27 19.98 4.96 -28.72
CA PRO A 27 18.54 4.68 -28.80
C PRO A 27 18.14 3.16 -28.76
N LEU A 28 16.82 2.92 -28.76
CA LEU A 28 15.99 1.79 -29.24
C LEU A 28 16.49 0.32 -29.28
N ALA A 29 15.52 -0.55 -28.93
CA ALA A 29 15.30 -1.93 -29.35
C ALA A 29 15.96 -3.06 -28.54
N ASN A 30 15.13 -3.92 -27.91
CA ASN A 30 14.84 -5.27 -28.42
C ASN A 30 13.88 -6.00 -27.47
N ARG A 31 12.61 -6.12 -27.89
CA ARG A 31 11.57 -6.88 -27.19
C ARG A 31 11.59 -8.32 -27.72
N ARG A 32 12.34 -9.21 -27.07
CA ARG A 32 12.21 -10.67 -27.24
C ARG A 32 12.60 -11.40 -25.95
N GLN A 33 11.61 -11.79 -25.16
CA GLN A 33 11.72 -13.05 -24.43
C GLN A 33 10.36 -13.73 -24.37
N LEU A 34 10.30 -14.82 -25.14
CA LEU A 34 9.26 -15.82 -25.16
C LEU A 34 9.43 -16.66 -23.89
N ILE A 35 8.45 -16.68 -23.01
CA ILE A 35 8.32 -17.72 -21.99
C ILE A 35 6.90 -18.27 -22.09
N GLY A 36 6.83 -19.55 -22.45
CA GLY A 36 5.60 -20.26 -22.75
C GLY A 36 4.69 -20.39 -21.54
N PHE A 37 3.52 -19.79 -21.64
CA PHE A 37 2.37 -20.22 -20.87
C PHE A 37 1.78 -21.46 -21.54
N ARG A 38 1.92 -22.61 -20.87
CA ARG A 38 1.11 -23.79 -21.18
C ARG A 38 -0.35 -23.44 -20.85
N LEU A 39 -1.17 -23.40 -21.89
CA LEU A 39 -2.63 -23.51 -21.80
C LEU A 39 -2.98 -24.81 -21.06
N VAL A 40 -3.65 -24.69 -19.91
CA VAL A 40 -4.44 -25.79 -19.35
C VAL A 40 -5.85 -25.64 -19.93
N PRO A 41 -6.41 -26.64 -20.63
CA PRO A 41 -7.74 -26.52 -21.20
C PRO A 41 -8.82 -26.59 -20.10
N ALA A 42 -9.68 -25.59 -20.11
CA ALA A 42 -10.93 -25.55 -19.38
C ALA A 42 -11.88 -26.65 -19.91
N GLY A 43 -12.41 -27.45 -19.00
CA GLY A 43 -13.44 -28.44 -19.29
C GLY A 43 -14.72 -27.76 -19.76
N ALA A 44 -15.14 -28.11 -20.97
CA ALA A 44 -16.43 -27.79 -21.54
C ALA A 44 -17.54 -28.52 -20.76
N GLY A 45 -18.51 -27.76 -20.26
CA GLY A 45 -19.73 -28.27 -19.65
C GLY A 45 -20.90 -27.37 -20.04
N ALA A 46 -21.22 -27.35 -21.33
CA ALA A 46 -22.47 -26.76 -21.83
C ALA A 46 -23.60 -27.78 -21.64
N MET A 47 -24.52 -27.52 -20.73
CA MET A 47 -25.82 -28.20 -20.70
C MET A 47 -26.91 -27.15 -20.51
N ALA A 48 -27.32 -26.57 -21.64
CA ALA A 48 -28.51 -25.77 -21.76
C ALA A 48 -29.64 -26.63 -22.34
N LEU A 49 -30.86 -26.36 -21.85
CA LEU A 49 -32.18 -26.73 -22.40
C LEU A 49 -32.74 -28.11 -22.05
N ALA A 50 -33.65 -28.14 -21.08
CA ALA A 50 -35.00 -28.67 -21.27
C ALA A 50 -35.92 -28.25 -20.09
N MET A 51 -36.53 -27.06 -20.19
CA MET A 51 -37.80 -26.78 -19.52
C MET A 51 -38.90 -27.50 -20.30
N SER A 52 -39.60 -28.47 -19.72
CA SER A 52 -41.04 -28.71 -19.92
C SER A 52 -41.57 -29.91 -19.12
N ALA A 53 -42.69 -29.65 -18.44
CA ALA A 53 -43.77 -30.59 -18.14
C ALA A 53 -43.53 -31.71 -17.10
N ALA A 54 -43.77 -31.40 -15.83
CA ALA A 54 -44.46 -32.32 -14.92
C ALA A 54 -45.10 -31.56 -13.73
N LEU A 55 -46.20 -30.85 -13.99
CA LEU A 55 -47.19 -30.63 -12.94
C LEU A 55 -47.80 -31.99 -12.60
N ARG A 56 -47.42 -32.58 -11.45
CA ARG A 56 -48.19 -33.64 -10.78
C ARG A 56 -47.75 -33.76 -9.31
N THR A 57 -48.54 -33.13 -8.45
CA THR A 57 -48.92 -33.63 -7.13
C THR A 57 -47.79 -34.15 -6.23
N PHE A 58 -47.05 -33.25 -5.57
CA PHE A 58 -46.38 -33.61 -4.32
C PHE A 58 -46.58 -32.49 -3.31
N LYS A 59 -47.42 -32.75 -2.29
CA LYS A 59 -47.66 -31.86 -1.16
C LYS A 59 -46.34 -31.67 -0.39
N MET A 60 -45.58 -30.65 -0.76
CA MET A 60 -44.32 -30.29 -0.14
C MET A 60 -44.60 -29.58 1.18
N ARG A 61 -44.68 -30.36 2.28
CA ARG A 61 -44.44 -29.83 3.61
C ARG A 61 -42.95 -29.55 3.70
N LEU A 62 -42.54 -28.30 3.47
CA LEU A 62 -41.17 -27.85 3.75
C LEU A 62 -40.98 -27.88 5.28
N PRO A 63 -40.12 -28.75 5.86
CA PRO A 63 -39.58 -28.45 7.18
C PRO A 63 -38.62 -27.27 7.01
N ALA A 64 -38.80 -26.25 7.84
CA ALA A 64 -37.89 -25.14 7.98
C ALA A 64 -36.51 -25.66 8.44
N LEU A 65 -35.64 -26.02 7.50
CA LEU A 65 -34.25 -26.29 7.78
C LEU A 65 -33.53 -24.94 7.83
N ALA A 66 -33.42 -24.41 9.03
CA ALA A 66 -32.68 -23.19 9.35
C ALA A 66 -31.22 -23.36 8.91
N LEU A 67 -30.87 -22.72 7.79
CA LEU A 67 -29.50 -22.52 7.37
C LEU A 67 -28.88 -21.45 8.28
N LEU A 68 -28.37 -21.86 9.45
CA LEU A 68 -27.46 -21.02 10.23
C LEU A 68 -26.15 -20.87 9.44
N LEU A 69 -26.06 -19.81 8.65
CA LEU A 69 -24.78 -19.25 8.21
C LEU A 69 -24.02 -18.81 9.47
N LEU A 70 -23.14 -19.67 9.97
CA LEU A 70 -22.15 -19.29 10.98
C LEU A 70 -21.19 -18.30 10.31
N ALA A 71 -21.57 -17.03 10.30
CA ALA A 71 -20.68 -15.93 9.95
C ALA A 71 -19.57 -15.91 11.00
N CYS A 72 -18.48 -16.64 10.74
CA CYS A 72 -17.23 -16.43 11.43
C CYS A 72 -16.78 -15.01 11.06
N PRO A 73 -16.77 -14.02 11.97
CA PRO A 73 -16.07 -12.80 11.68
C PRO A 73 -14.60 -13.21 11.59
N ALA A 74 -14.07 -13.31 10.37
CA ALA A 74 -12.64 -13.29 10.18
C ALA A 74 -12.17 -12.04 10.93
N ARG A 75 -11.42 -12.22 12.03
CA ARG A 75 -10.68 -11.13 12.66
C ARG A 75 -9.52 -10.75 11.72
N GLY A 76 -9.85 -10.30 10.51
CA GLY A 76 -8.96 -9.46 9.74
C GLY A 76 -8.92 -8.14 10.49
N GLN A 77 -7.71 -7.68 10.85
CA GLN A 77 -7.58 -6.29 11.27
C GLN A 77 -8.10 -5.46 10.11
N ALA A 78 -9.17 -4.69 10.34
CA ALA A 78 -9.70 -3.82 9.31
C ALA A 78 -8.58 -2.88 8.87
N GLU A 79 -8.24 -2.89 7.58
CA GLU A 79 -7.28 -1.92 7.06
C GLU A 79 -7.84 -0.50 7.22
N PRO A 80 -6.98 0.50 7.51
CA PRO A 80 -7.40 1.88 7.54
C PRO A 80 -8.02 2.28 6.19
N THR A 81 -9.19 2.90 6.24
CA THR A 81 -9.84 3.45 5.04
C THR A 81 -9.06 4.66 4.54
N GLN A 82 -9.22 5.01 3.27
CA GLN A 82 -8.57 6.20 2.70
C GLN A 82 -8.94 7.47 3.48
N GLN A 83 -10.20 7.59 3.91
CA GLN A 83 -10.64 8.72 4.73
C GLN A 83 -9.91 8.79 6.08
N GLN A 84 -9.61 7.64 6.70
CA GLN A 84 -8.84 7.60 7.94
C GLN A 84 -7.39 8.02 7.72
N ILE A 85 -6.83 7.73 6.54
CA ILE A 85 -5.45 8.10 6.19
C ILE A 85 -5.35 9.60 5.93
N GLU A 86 -6.24 10.15 5.11
CA GLU A 86 -6.26 11.59 4.78
C GLU A 86 -6.56 12.46 6.01
N ALA A 87 -7.34 11.94 6.97
CA ALA A 87 -7.59 12.63 8.24
C ALA A 87 -6.32 12.84 9.08
N GLU A 88 -5.25 12.09 8.82
CA GLU A 88 -3.98 12.20 9.53
C GLU A 88 -3.00 13.21 8.89
N TYR A 89 -3.32 13.72 7.70
CA TYR A 89 -2.54 14.78 7.07
C TYR A 89 -2.51 16.01 7.95
N SER A 90 -1.35 16.65 8.03
CA SER A 90 -1.24 17.89 8.78
C SER A 90 -1.93 19.06 8.05
N PRO A 91 -2.43 20.06 8.79
CA PRO A 91 -2.88 21.32 8.18
C PRO A 91 -1.80 22.04 7.37
N ALA A 92 -0.51 21.73 7.60
CA ALA A 92 0.60 22.35 6.88
C ALA A 92 0.66 21.87 5.41
N LEU A 93 0.32 20.61 5.13
CA LEU A 93 0.21 20.12 3.75
C LEU A 93 -0.79 20.96 2.95
N ASP A 94 -1.98 21.14 3.51
CA ASP A 94 -3.08 21.88 2.91
C ASP A 94 -2.76 23.37 2.73
N ALA A 95 -2.08 23.98 3.71
CA ALA A 95 -1.54 25.33 3.57
C ALA A 95 -0.49 25.45 2.45
N CYS A 96 0.41 24.46 2.33
CA CYS A 96 1.44 24.43 1.29
C CYS A 96 0.80 24.33 -0.10
N LEU A 97 -0.12 23.39 -0.31
CA LEU A 97 -0.80 23.16 -1.58
C LEU A 97 -1.62 24.37 -2.06
N ARG A 98 -2.09 25.22 -1.14
CA ARG A 98 -2.84 26.45 -1.46
C ARG A 98 -1.98 27.71 -1.52
N SER A 99 -0.66 27.59 -1.53
CA SER A 99 0.25 28.73 -1.61
C SER A 99 1.22 28.64 -2.79
N GLY A 100 1.77 29.79 -3.19
CA GLY A 100 2.87 29.87 -4.16
C GLY A 100 2.61 29.15 -5.48
N ASP A 101 3.61 28.40 -5.94
CA ASP A 101 3.59 27.68 -7.22
C ASP A 101 2.75 26.40 -7.15
N ALA A 102 2.64 25.80 -5.97
CA ALA A 102 1.78 24.65 -5.74
C ALA A 102 0.30 25.01 -5.99
N ALA A 103 -0.14 26.18 -5.52
CA ALA A 103 -1.48 26.70 -5.78
C ALA A 103 -1.78 26.92 -7.28
N ARG A 104 -0.73 27.08 -8.09
CA ARG A 104 -0.84 27.24 -9.55
C ARG A 104 -0.68 25.92 -10.31
N GLY A 105 -0.64 24.79 -9.61
CA GLY A 105 -0.56 23.45 -10.21
C GLY A 105 0.83 23.07 -10.70
N VAL A 106 1.90 23.75 -10.26
CA VAL A 106 3.26 23.38 -10.64
C VAL A 106 3.64 22.07 -9.92
N SER A 107 3.74 20.97 -10.67
CA SER A 107 3.92 19.62 -10.12
C SER A 107 5.16 19.48 -9.22
N VAL A 108 6.26 20.16 -9.56
CA VAL A 108 7.48 20.16 -8.72
C VAL A 108 7.19 20.75 -7.32
N ALA A 109 6.43 21.84 -7.26
CA ALA A 109 6.07 22.52 -6.02
C ALA A 109 5.03 21.72 -5.21
N MET A 110 4.02 21.15 -5.87
CA MET A 110 3.07 20.25 -5.22
C MET A 110 3.77 19.02 -4.63
N GLY A 111 4.68 18.41 -5.40
CA GLY A 111 5.49 17.29 -4.95
C GLY A 111 6.40 17.64 -3.76
N ALA A 112 6.87 18.88 -3.68
CA ALA A 112 7.64 19.35 -2.52
C ALA A 112 6.77 19.40 -1.26
N CYS A 113 5.52 19.87 -1.36
CA CYS A 113 4.56 19.81 -0.25
C CYS A 113 4.33 18.37 0.24
N MET A 114 4.14 17.43 -0.69
CA MET A 114 3.93 16.01 -0.35
C MET A 114 5.15 15.39 0.35
N ARG A 115 6.37 15.72 -0.10
CA ARG A 115 7.61 15.22 0.52
C ARG A 115 7.82 15.78 1.93
N GLU A 116 7.47 17.04 2.18
CA GLU A 116 7.55 17.63 3.51
C GLU A 116 6.57 16.94 4.47
N GLU A 117 5.33 16.72 4.03
CA GLU A 117 4.35 15.97 4.83
C GLU A 117 4.79 14.52 5.06
N LEU A 118 5.34 13.85 4.04
CA LEU A 118 5.90 12.51 4.18
C LEU A 118 7.00 12.46 5.24
N ALA A 119 7.92 13.44 5.27
CA ALA A 119 8.97 13.50 6.28
C ALA A 119 8.40 13.63 7.70
N LEU A 120 7.36 14.45 7.88
CA LEU A 120 6.64 14.56 9.15
C LEU A 120 6.01 13.22 9.55
N GLN A 121 5.31 12.55 8.65
CA GLN A 121 4.61 11.30 8.97
C GLN A 121 5.56 10.12 9.16
N ASP A 122 6.71 10.09 8.47
CA ASP A 122 7.77 9.11 8.69
C ASP A 122 8.35 9.24 10.11
N SER A 123 8.53 10.47 10.60
CA SER A 123 8.97 10.69 11.99
C SER A 123 7.96 10.12 13.00
N ARG A 124 6.65 10.26 12.73
CA ARG A 124 5.57 9.70 13.57
C ARG A 124 5.52 8.18 13.48
N LEU A 125 5.70 7.60 12.28
CA LEU A 125 5.81 6.16 12.09
C LEU A 125 6.96 5.58 12.92
N ASN A 126 8.14 6.20 12.87
CA ASN A 126 9.30 5.77 13.63
C ASN A 126 9.09 5.84 15.14
N ALA A 127 8.34 6.84 15.62
CA ALA A 127 7.94 6.93 17.03
C ALA A 127 7.00 5.78 17.43
N ALA A 128 6.00 5.45 16.61
CA ALA A 128 5.10 4.32 16.85
C ALA A 128 5.84 2.98 16.83
N TYR A 129 6.73 2.77 15.86
CA TYR A 129 7.63 1.62 15.79
C TYR A 129 8.49 1.48 17.06
N ALA A 130 9.12 2.56 17.52
CA ALA A 130 9.92 2.55 18.73
C ALA A 130 9.10 2.23 19.99
N ALA A 131 7.83 2.66 20.04
CA ALA A 131 6.94 2.37 21.16
C ALA A 131 6.61 0.88 21.26
N ILE A 132 6.19 0.24 20.17
CA ILE A 132 5.89 -1.20 20.17
C ILE A 132 7.15 -2.04 20.37
N MET A 133 8.31 -1.61 19.84
CA MET A 133 9.57 -2.32 20.06
C MET A 133 9.95 -2.44 21.54
N LYS A 134 9.51 -1.51 22.40
CA LYS A 134 9.77 -1.54 23.86
C LYS A 134 8.92 -2.58 24.59
N SER A 135 7.73 -2.93 24.08
CA SER A 135 6.85 -3.91 24.72
C SER A 135 7.13 -5.35 24.30
N LEU A 136 7.91 -5.55 23.24
CA LEU A 136 8.22 -6.86 22.68
C LEU A 136 9.47 -7.50 23.31
N ASP A 137 9.44 -8.83 23.41
CA ASP A 137 10.59 -9.64 23.80
C ASP A 137 11.64 -9.71 22.67
N ARG A 138 12.69 -10.52 22.84
CA ARG A 138 13.75 -10.63 21.81
C ARG A 138 13.19 -11.18 20.49
N SER A 139 12.34 -12.20 20.56
CA SER A 139 11.77 -12.83 19.38
C SER A 139 10.83 -11.87 18.65
N GLY A 140 9.92 -11.22 19.38
CA GLY A 140 9.00 -10.22 18.84
C GLY A 140 9.70 -9.04 18.18
N ARG A 141 10.77 -8.51 18.79
CA ARG A 141 11.58 -7.44 18.17
C ARG A 141 12.27 -7.88 16.88
N ALA A 142 12.75 -9.12 16.81
CA ALA A 142 13.35 -9.65 15.59
C ALA A 142 12.29 -9.83 14.48
N ALA A 143 11.11 -10.36 14.84
CA ALA A 143 9.99 -10.52 13.92
C ALA A 143 9.50 -9.16 13.38
N LEU A 144 9.29 -8.17 14.26
CA LEU A 144 8.82 -6.84 13.84
C LEU A 144 9.84 -6.13 12.94
N ARG A 145 11.14 -6.23 13.21
CA ARG A 145 12.18 -5.71 12.31
C ARG A 145 12.12 -6.34 10.92
N ALA A 146 11.88 -7.65 10.83
CA ALA A 146 11.75 -8.33 9.56
C ALA A 146 10.48 -7.88 8.82
N GLU A 147 9.38 -7.70 9.54
CA GLU A 147 8.10 -7.19 9.03
C GLU A 147 8.27 -5.78 8.43
N GLU A 148 8.83 -4.81 9.17
CA GLU A 148 9.04 -3.44 8.66
C GLU A 148 9.94 -3.42 7.42
N ARG A 149 11.03 -4.19 7.42
CA ARG A 149 11.94 -4.26 6.26
C ARG A 149 11.26 -4.84 5.03
N SER A 150 10.35 -5.80 5.22
CA SER A 150 9.55 -6.35 4.12
C SER A 150 8.54 -5.32 3.63
N TRP A 151 7.86 -4.64 4.56
CA TRP A 151 6.90 -3.60 4.23
C TRP A 151 7.54 -2.46 3.42
N ILE A 152 8.71 -1.94 3.82
CA ILE A 152 9.40 -0.87 3.08
C ILE A 152 9.66 -1.29 1.62
N LYS A 153 10.16 -2.52 1.39
CA LYS A 153 10.40 -3.02 0.04
C LYS A 153 9.12 -3.12 -0.79
N GLN A 154 8.03 -3.56 -0.17
CA GLN A 154 6.73 -3.68 -0.84
C GLN A 154 6.15 -2.30 -1.15
N ARG A 155 6.19 -1.36 -0.19
CA ARG A 155 5.77 0.02 -0.36
C ARG A 155 6.52 0.68 -1.50
N ASP A 156 7.84 0.63 -1.48
CA ASP A 156 8.67 1.34 -2.46
C ASP A 156 8.46 0.78 -3.87
N ALA A 157 8.27 -0.54 -4.01
CA ALA A 157 7.91 -1.15 -5.29
C ALA A 157 6.51 -0.72 -5.75
N ALA A 158 5.49 -0.83 -4.88
CA ALA A 158 4.12 -0.47 -5.21
C ALA A 158 3.98 1.03 -5.57
N CYS A 159 4.67 1.90 -4.84
CA CYS A 159 4.65 3.34 -5.11
C CYS A 159 5.52 3.75 -6.30
N ASN A 160 6.46 2.91 -6.76
CA ASN A 160 7.11 3.13 -8.03
C ASN A 160 6.22 2.68 -9.20
N ASP A 161 5.38 1.66 -9.00
CA ASP A 161 4.45 1.16 -10.01
C ASP A 161 3.28 2.12 -10.30
N VAL A 162 3.04 3.14 -9.46
CA VAL A 162 2.07 4.20 -9.75
C VAL A 162 2.55 5.18 -10.82
N ALA A 163 3.85 5.18 -11.14
CA ALA A 163 4.42 6.09 -12.11
C ALA A 163 3.83 5.86 -13.51
N VAL A 164 3.27 6.92 -14.10
CA VAL A 164 2.69 6.89 -15.45
C VAL A 164 3.56 7.64 -16.47
N GLY A 165 4.59 8.36 -15.99
CA GLY A 165 5.48 9.18 -16.77
C GLY A 165 5.09 10.67 -16.75
N GLY A 166 6.08 11.53 -17.03
CA GLY A 166 5.90 12.98 -17.06
C GLY A 166 6.03 13.63 -15.69
N THR A 167 5.55 14.86 -15.55
CA THR A 167 5.73 15.63 -14.31
C THR A 167 4.74 15.25 -13.20
N ILE A 168 3.67 14.52 -13.52
CA ILE A 168 2.67 14.11 -12.53
C ILE A 168 3.24 13.11 -11.51
N ASP A 169 4.21 12.28 -11.93
CA ASP A 169 4.95 11.36 -11.05
C ASP A 169 5.67 12.08 -9.91
N LEU A 170 5.97 13.38 -10.07
CA LEU A 170 6.54 14.21 -9.01
C LEU A 170 5.57 14.44 -7.84
N VAL A 171 4.27 14.18 -8.04
CA VAL A 171 3.19 14.29 -7.06
C VAL A 171 2.67 12.92 -6.66
N ASP A 172 2.41 12.02 -7.62
CA ASP A 172 1.76 10.74 -7.37
C ASP A 172 2.62 9.78 -6.53
N ILE A 173 3.91 9.67 -6.85
CA ILE A 173 4.84 8.81 -6.10
C ILE A 173 4.95 9.27 -4.63
N PRO A 174 5.25 10.55 -4.30
CA PRO A 174 5.31 10.96 -2.90
C PRO A 174 3.96 10.89 -2.20
N ASN A 175 2.82 11.08 -2.89
CA ASN A 175 1.50 10.89 -2.30
C ASN A 175 1.26 9.41 -1.91
N CYS A 176 1.62 8.47 -2.78
CA CYS A 176 1.56 7.04 -2.44
C CYS A 176 2.41 6.70 -1.21
N LEU A 177 3.66 7.19 -1.17
CA LEU A 177 4.55 6.97 -0.04
C LEU A 177 3.98 7.54 1.27
N LEU A 178 3.36 8.72 1.20
CA LEU A 178 2.70 9.37 2.34
C LEU A 178 1.56 8.50 2.89
N ASP A 179 0.65 8.05 2.02
CA ASP A 179 -0.50 7.24 2.41
C ASP A 179 -0.10 5.91 3.03
N GLU A 180 0.85 5.21 2.42
CA GLU A 180 1.36 3.94 2.95
C GLU A 180 2.07 4.12 4.29
N THR A 181 2.78 5.23 4.48
CA THR A 181 3.47 5.56 5.73
C THR A 181 2.47 5.81 6.87
N ILE A 182 1.41 6.56 6.60
CA ILE A 182 0.31 6.78 7.56
C ILE A 182 -0.42 5.47 7.85
N ARG A 183 -0.76 4.70 6.81
CA ARG A 183 -1.42 3.38 6.94
C ARG A 183 -0.61 2.48 7.87
N ARG A 184 0.71 2.37 7.64
CA ARG A 184 1.59 1.55 8.50
C ARG A 184 1.62 2.05 9.92
N ARG A 185 1.70 3.36 10.14
CA ARG A 185 1.69 3.96 11.49
C ARG A 185 0.40 3.59 12.24
N ILE A 186 -0.77 3.75 11.63
CA ILE A 186 -2.06 3.41 12.25
C ILE A 186 -2.08 1.92 12.67
N LEU A 187 -1.56 1.03 11.82
CA LEU A 187 -1.48 -0.40 12.12
C LEU A 187 -0.55 -0.70 13.30
N LEU A 188 0.60 -0.03 13.39
CA LEU A 188 1.54 -0.17 14.52
C LEU A 188 0.96 0.35 15.82
N GLU A 189 0.32 1.53 15.78
CA GLU A 189 -0.37 2.11 16.94
C GLU A 189 -1.51 1.19 17.42
N ALA A 190 -2.28 0.62 16.49
CA ALA A 190 -3.36 -0.32 16.84
C ALA A 190 -2.86 -1.61 17.48
N ARG A 191 -1.68 -2.10 17.08
CA ARG A 191 -1.04 -3.30 17.65
C ARG A 191 -0.41 -3.06 19.03
N GLY A 192 0.01 -1.83 19.30
CA GLY A 192 0.60 -1.43 20.58
C GLY A 192 -0.39 -1.10 21.70
N ARG A 193 -1.69 -1.03 21.39
CA ARG A 193 -2.78 -0.77 22.34
C ARG A 193 -3.27 -2.03 23.05
#